data_AF-A0A382XPA9-F1
#
_entry.id   AF-A0A382XPA9-F1
#
_cell.length_a   1.000
_cell.length_b   1.000
_cell.length_c   1.000
_cell.angle_alpha   90.00
_cell.angle_beta   90.00
_cell.angle_gamma   90.00
#
_symmetry.space_group_name_H-M   'P 1'
#
loop_
_entity.id
_entity.type
_entity.pdbx_description
1 polymer ?
#
loop_
_entity_poly.entity_id
_entity_poly.type
_entity_poly.pdbx_seq_one_letter_code
_entity_poly.pdbx_strand_id
1 'polypeptide(L)'
;KSIEIQAGYFNFENYNKKTFNEKFTNTFGFPDVVDLKPEKLWNSNLCNVILAFQRAIEQCVLELLDSILQKNEFVNENIQIACGGGVFHNSVLVGKLIKKYGVDIFVPPCPGDLGSSIGAVNFGLLSQGKEPLFEMSPFLGPVADDLESFQNLFECISLGEVTSTSTIMELLERDETIAIYSGRLEIGPRALGARSLICNGDSKSAVEALNEKRKKREPFRPVAPISNKDYLAEIIGPNMKLSPIFSWMGAVIGVADPEGIGNPSCLHH
;
A
#
# COMPACT_ATOMS: atom_id res chain seq x y z
N LYS A 1 -4.70 -8.24 28.77
CA LYS A 1 -5.28 -6.88 28.83
C LYS A 1 -6.54 -6.86 27.96
N SER A 2 -7.64 -6.25 28.42
CA SER A 2 -8.78 -5.95 27.53
C SER A 2 -8.50 -4.64 26.80
N ILE A 3 -8.77 -4.61 25.50
CA ILE A 3 -8.69 -3.40 24.68
C ILE A 3 -10.12 -2.92 24.47
N GLU A 4 -10.43 -1.70 24.89
CA GLU A 4 -11.77 -1.12 24.77
C GLU A 4 -11.75 0.06 23.81
N ILE A 5 -12.73 0.10 22.90
CA ILE A 5 -12.88 1.19 21.93
C ILE A 5 -13.58 2.36 22.62
N GLN A 6 -12.90 3.50 22.68
CA GLN A 6 -13.50 4.75 23.14
C GLN A 6 -14.37 5.38 22.04
N ALA A 7 -15.54 4.79 21.81
CA ALA A 7 -16.47 5.17 20.74
C ALA A 7 -16.88 6.66 20.81
N GLY A 8 -16.90 7.25 22.00
CA GLY A 8 -17.28 8.65 22.23
C GLY A 8 -16.37 9.70 21.60
N TYR A 9 -15.33 9.32 20.85
CA TYR A 9 -14.51 10.22 20.04
C TYR A 9 -14.89 10.27 18.55
N PHE A 10 -15.74 9.34 18.08
CA PHE A 10 -16.02 9.14 16.66
C PHE A 10 -17.51 9.34 16.35
N ASN A 11 -17.80 9.84 15.14
CA ASN A 11 -19.18 9.98 14.64
C ASN A 11 -19.54 8.77 13.78
N PHE A 12 -20.08 7.73 14.39
CA PHE A 12 -20.50 6.54 13.63
C PHE A 12 -21.73 6.80 12.74
N GLU A 13 -22.62 7.71 13.15
CA GLU A 13 -23.87 7.99 12.43
C GLU A 13 -23.68 8.88 11.18
N ASN A 14 -22.61 9.70 11.15
CA ASN A 14 -22.36 10.69 10.09
C ASN A 14 -20.92 10.62 9.55
N TYR A 15 -20.33 9.41 9.52
CA TYR A 15 -18.93 9.20 9.12
C TYR A 15 -18.61 9.76 7.72
N ASN A 16 -19.59 9.81 6.81
CA ASN A 16 -19.43 10.35 5.45
C ASN A 16 -19.18 11.87 5.40
N LYS A 17 -19.53 12.61 6.46
CA LYS A 17 -19.33 14.07 6.53
C LYS A 17 -18.19 14.44 7.47
N LYS A 18 -18.07 13.74 8.60
CA LYS A 18 -17.12 14.06 9.66
C LYS A 18 -16.84 12.84 10.53
N THR A 19 -15.64 12.29 10.45
CA THR A 19 -15.26 11.03 11.13
C THR A 19 -15.10 11.17 12.65
N PHE A 20 -14.64 12.33 13.14
CA PHE A 20 -14.35 12.57 14.57
C PHE A 20 -15.20 13.70 15.13
N ASN A 21 -15.57 13.63 16.41
CA ASN A 21 -16.40 14.65 17.04
C ASN A 21 -15.57 15.74 17.75
N GLU A 22 -16.24 16.75 18.29
CA GLU A 22 -15.58 17.84 19.02
C GLU A 22 -14.77 17.36 20.23
N LYS A 23 -15.17 16.26 20.87
CA LYS A 23 -14.40 15.66 21.96
C LYS A 23 -13.01 15.24 21.47
N PHE A 24 -12.90 14.66 20.29
CA PHE A 24 -11.61 14.32 19.68
C PHE A 24 -10.78 15.57 19.44
N THR A 25 -11.38 16.60 18.83
CA THR A 25 -10.72 17.89 18.58
C THR A 25 -10.22 18.53 19.87
N ASN A 26 -11.02 18.56 20.92
CA ASN A 26 -10.67 19.17 22.20
C ASN A 26 -9.57 18.40 22.93
N THR A 27 -9.53 17.07 22.78
CA THR A 27 -8.51 16.23 23.42
C THR A 27 -7.17 16.26 22.67
N PHE A 28 -7.19 16.20 21.34
CA PHE A 28 -5.98 16.04 20.54
C PHE A 28 -5.54 17.32 19.81
N GLY A 29 -6.40 18.34 19.72
CA GLY A 29 -6.08 19.65 19.15
C GLY A 29 -6.29 19.79 17.64
N PHE A 30 -7.11 18.95 17.00
CA PHE A 30 -7.31 18.98 15.53
C PHE A 30 -8.67 19.51 15.11
N PRO A 31 -8.74 20.61 14.34
CA PRO A 31 -9.94 20.91 13.56
C PRO A 31 -10.15 19.83 12.49
N ASP A 32 -11.35 19.77 11.92
CA ASP A 32 -11.68 18.81 10.86
C ASP A 32 -10.59 18.77 9.77
N VAL A 33 -10.06 17.57 9.57
CA VAL A 33 -8.99 17.30 8.58
C VAL A 33 -9.47 17.55 7.14
N VAL A 34 -10.79 17.60 6.94
CA VAL A 34 -11.46 17.75 5.65
C VAL A 34 -11.17 19.12 5.01
N ASP A 35 -10.84 20.15 5.82
CA ASP A 35 -10.62 21.52 5.34
C ASP A 35 -9.16 22.00 5.44
N LEU A 36 -8.21 21.10 5.73
CA LEU A 36 -6.80 21.48 5.84
C LEU A 36 -6.17 21.66 4.46
N LYS A 37 -5.81 22.90 4.13
CA LYS A 37 -4.93 23.20 2.98
C LYS A 37 -3.58 22.48 3.13
N PRO A 38 -2.93 22.04 2.03
CA PRO A 38 -1.65 21.32 2.08
C PRO A 38 -0.56 22.01 2.91
N GLU A 39 -0.53 23.35 2.88
CA GLU A 39 0.42 24.19 3.62
C GLU A 39 0.31 24.04 5.16
N LYS A 40 -0.86 23.65 5.67
CA LYS A 40 -1.11 23.46 7.11
C LYS A 40 -0.83 22.03 7.58
N LEU A 41 -0.53 21.11 6.66
CA LEU A 41 -0.29 19.70 6.99
C LEU A 41 1.05 19.47 7.71
N TRP A 42 2.01 20.39 7.54
CA TRP A 42 3.31 20.37 8.21
C TRP A 42 3.29 21.00 9.61
N ASN A 43 2.18 20.85 10.32
CA ASN A 43 2.07 21.26 11.71
C ASN A 43 2.65 20.17 12.62
N SER A 44 3.64 20.52 13.45
CA SER A 44 4.32 19.56 14.34
C SER A 44 3.35 18.84 15.29
N ASN A 45 2.31 19.50 15.78
CA ASN A 45 1.29 18.85 16.62
C ASN A 45 0.49 17.83 15.81
N LEU A 46 0.10 18.15 14.56
CA LEU A 46 -0.58 17.21 13.66
C LEU A 46 0.26 15.97 13.38
N CYS A 47 1.52 16.16 13.01
CA CYS A 47 2.43 15.05 12.79
C CYS A 47 2.60 14.20 14.06
N ASN A 48 2.72 14.82 15.24
CA ASN A 48 2.85 14.12 16.51
C ASN A 48 1.62 13.26 16.83
N VAL A 49 0.42 13.77 16.57
CA VAL A 49 -0.80 12.98 16.82
C VAL A 49 -0.99 11.88 15.80
N ILE A 50 -0.77 12.13 14.51
CA ILE A 50 -0.79 11.05 13.49
C ILE A 50 0.21 9.94 13.89
N LEU A 51 1.42 10.31 14.30
CA LEU A 51 2.42 9.38 14.79
C LEU A 51 1.97 8.63 16.05
N ALA A 52 1.32 9.31 16.99
CA ALA A 52 0.79 8.68 18.20
C ALA A 52 -0.28 7.63 17.87
N PHE A 53 -1.21 7.93 16.95
CA PHE A 53 -2.22 6.97 16.49
C PHE A 53 -1.59 5.78 15.76
N GLN A 54 -0.62 6.03 14.87
CA GLN A 54 0.13 4.96 14.20
C GLN A 54 0.79 4.03 15.23
N ARG A 55 1.50 4.60 16.23
CA ARG A 55 2.15 3.83 17.30
C ARG A 55 1.15 3.06 18.16
N ALA A 56 0.01 3.66 18.48
CA ALA A 56 -1.04 2.99 19.26
C ALA A 56 -1.63 1.79 18.52
N ILE A 57 -1.90 1.92 17.22
CA ILE A 57 -2.36 0.81 16.37
C ILE A 57 -1.30 -0.29 16.30
N GLU A 58 -0.03 0.07 16.05
CA GLU A 58 1.07 -0.88 16.04
C GLU A 58 1.19 -1.64 17.36
N GLN A 59 1.17 -0.94 18.50
CA GLN A 59 1.27 -1.55 19.81
C GLN A 59 0.08 -2.49 20.09
N CYS A 60 -1.14 -2.07 19.76
CA CYS A 60 -2.35 -2.87 19.92
C CYS A 60 -2.25 -4.20 19.14
N VAL A 61 -1.89 -4.13 17.86
CA VAL A 61 -1.77 -5.32 17.00
C VAL A 61 -0.65 -6.23 17.48
N LEU A 62 0.49 -5.67 17.89
CA LEU A 62 1.61 -6.43 18.45
C LEU A 62 1.22 -7.16 19.75
N GLU A 63 0.54 -6.49 20.67
CA GLU A 63 0.08 -7.11 21.93
C GLU A 63 -0.95 -8.21 21.66
N LEU A 64 -1.84 -8.03 20.68
CA LEU A 64 -2.81 -9.04 20.27
C LEU A 64 -2.12 -10.27 19.67
N LEU A 65 -1.19 -10.08 18.73
CA LEU A 65 -0.44 -11.18 18.14
C LEU A 65 0.42 -11.91 19.17
N ASP A 66 1.13 -11.19 20.03
CA ASP A 66 1.90 -11.81 21.13
C ASP A 66 1.00 -12.66 22.02
N SER A 67 -0.19 -12.15 22.37
CA SER A 67 -1.16 -12.88 23.18
C SER A 67 -1.68 -14.15 22.48
N ILE A 68 -1.95 -14.08 21.18
CA ILE A 68 -2.39 -15.22 20.37
C ILE A 68 -1.29 -16.28 20.29
N LEU A 69 -0.05 -15.87 19.96
CA LEU A 69 1.08 -16.79 19.83
C LEU A 69 1.40 -17.47 21.15
N GLN A 70 1.43 -16.72 22.26
CA GLN A 70 1.66 -17.27 23.61
C GLN A 70 0.56 -18.24 24.02
N LYS A 71 -0.71 -17.88 23.83
CA LYS A 71 -1.85 -18.70 24.26
C LYS A 71 -1.93 -20.04 23.53
N ASN A 72 -1.48 -20.08 22.28
CA ASN A 72 -1.49 -21.30 21.46
C ASN A 72 -0.14 -22.03 21.45
N GLU A 73 0.82 -21.61 22.29
CA GLU A 73 2.15 -22.24 22.40
C GLU A 73 2.92 -22.31 21.06
N PHE A 74 2.64 -21.38 20.14
CA PHE A 74 3.27 -21.26 18.83
C PHE A 74 4.69 -20.66 18.95
N VAL A 75 5.55 -21.25 19.78
CA VAL A 75 6.93 -20.81 20.01
C VAL A 75 7.86 -21.77 19.25
N ASN A 76 8.63 -21.25 18.29
CA ASN A 76 9.61 -22.01 17.48
C ASN A 76 9.05 -22.94 16.38
N GLU A 77 7.80 -22.76 15.95
CA GLU A 77 7.26 -23.48 14.78
C GLU A 77 7.39 -22.65 13.49
N ASN A 78 7.32 -23.32 12.33
CA ASN A 78 7.17 -22.67 11.01
C ASN A 78 5.76 -22.08 10.89
N ILE A 79 5.48 -21.03 11.66
CA ILE A 79 4.17 -20.38 11.69
C ILE A 79 4.05 -19.47 10.48
N GLN A 80 2.87 -19.50 9.88
CA GLN A 80 2.44 -18.51 8.90
C GLN A 80 1.31 -17.70 9.52
N ILE A 81 1.42 -16.38 9.46
CA ILE A 81 0.40 -15.47 9.99
C ILE A 81 -0.34 -14.87 8.80
N ALA A 82 -1.62 -15.21 8.66
CA ALA A 82 -2.51 -14.57 7.70
C ALA A 82 -3.26 -13.41 8.37
N CYS A 83 -3.15 -12.23 7.79
CA CYS A 83 -3.75 -11.00 8.30
C CYS A 83 -4.80 -10.46 7.32
N GLY A 84 -6.04 -10.30 7.81
CA GLY A 84 -7.16 -9.72 7.07
C GLY A 84 -7.82 -8.57 7.83
N GLY A 85 -8.56 -7.72 7.13
CA GLY A 85 -9.17 -6.49 7.64
C GLY A 85 -8.45 -5.23 7.15
N GLY A 86 -9.20 -4.13 7.01
CA GLY A 86 -8.70 -2.89 6.41
C GLY A 86 -7.50 -2.25 7.12
N VAL A 87 -7.28 -2.57 8.41
CA VAL A 87 -6.08 -2.17 9.17
C VAL A 87 -4.79 -2.63 8.51
N PHE A 88 -4.79 -3.80 7.85
CA PHE A 88 -3.61 -4.35 7.19
C PHE A 88 -3.30 -3.75 5.82
N HIS A 89 -4.06 -2.74 5.36
CA HIS A 89 -3.57 -1.82 4.32
C HIS A 89 -2.40 -0.95 4.80
N ASN A 90 -2.16 -0.90 6.11
CA ASN A 90 -1.03 -0.22 6.74
C ASN A 90 0.27 -1.01 6.51
N SER A 91 0.95 -0.75 5.40
CA SER A 91 2.18 -1.44 5.01
C SER A 91 3.34 -1.22 6.00
N VAL A 92 3.35 -0.10 6.73
CA VAL A 92 4.33 0.18 7.80
C VAL A 92 4.13 -0.79 8.97
N LEU A 93 2.88 -0.97 9.41
CA LEU A 93 2.53 -1.97 10.41
C LEU A 93 2.98 -3.35 9.96
N VAL A 94 2.59 -3.78 8.76
CA VAL A 94 2.93 -5.12 8.22
C VAL A 94 4.45 -5.32 8.20
N GLY A 95 5.22 -4.34 7.73
CA GLY A 95 6.68 -4.36 7.77
C GLY A 95 7.26 -4.55 9.17
N LYS A 96 6.70 -3.86 10.17
CA LYS A 96 7.08 -3.99 11.58
C LYS A 96 6.79 -5.38 12.13
N LEU A 97 5.66 -5.99 11.75
CA LEU A 97 5.32 -7.36 12.12
C LEU A 97 6.34 -8.35 11.55
N ILE A 98 6.64 -8.25 10.25
CA ILE A 98 7.63 -9.11 9.57
C ILE A 98 8.97 -9.03 10.28
N LYS A 99 9.45 -7.81 10.56
CA LYS A 99 10.73 -7.58 11.25
C LYS A 99 10.75 -8.15 12.67
N LYS A 100 9.65 -8.03 13.42
CA LYS A 100 9.59 -8.48 14.82
C LYS A 100 9.55 -10.00 14.92
N TYR A 101 8.69 -10.65 14.15
CA TYR A 101 8.41 -12.07 14.31
C TYR A 101 9.33 -12.95 13.46
N GLY A 102 9.86 -12.45 12.35
CA GLY A 102 10.71 -13.25 11.44
C GLY A 102 9.97 -14.44 10.82
N VAL A 103 8.63 -14.40 10.80
CA VAL A 103 7.75 -15.45 10.26
C VAL A 103 7.13 -15.00 8.94
N ASP A 104 6.58 -15.96 8.19
CA ASP A 104 5.87 -15.67 6.94
C ASP A 104 4.54 -14.98 7.26
N ILE A 105 4.44 -13.68 6.94
CA ILE A 105 3.21 -12.92 7.11
C ILE A 105 2.57 -12.73 5.74
N PHE A 106 1.33 -13.19 5.62
CA PHE A 106 0.52 -13.04 4.43
C PHE A 106 -0.57 -12.00 4.65
N VAL A 107 -0.63 -11.02 3.74
CA VAL A 107 -1.72 -10.05 3.63
C VAL A 107 -2.19 -10.10 2.18
N PRO A 108 -3.47 -10.40 1.89
CA PRO A 108 -3.97 -10.40 0.52
C PRO A 108 -3.87 -8.98 -0.09
N PRO A 109 -3.93 -8.82 -1.42
CA PRO A 109 -3.84 -7.50 -2.06
C PRO A 109 -4.96 -6.55 -1.64
N CYS A 110 -6.11 -7.10 -1.26
CA CYS A 110 -7.25 -6.37 -0.75
C CYS A 110 -7.73 -6.95 0.59
N PRO A 111 -7.08 -6.61 1.72
CA PRO A 111 -7.44 -7.15 3.04
C PRO A 111 -8.73 -6.56 3.62
N GLY A 112 -9.19 -5.40 3.14
CA GLY A 112 -10.43 -4.78 3.59
C GLY A 112 -11.70 -5.43 3.03
N ASP A 113 -12.84 -4.79 3.29
CA ASP A 113 -14.19 -5.30 3.00
C ASP A 113 -14.41 -5.68 1.53
N LEU A 114 -13.75 -4.98 0.60
CA LEU A 114 -13.81 -5.30 -0.83
C LEU A 114 -13.32 -6.74 -1.11
N GLY A 115 -12.26 -7.18 -0.42
CA GLY A 115 -11.72 -8.54 -0.55
C GLY A 115 -12.50 -9.61 0.22
N SER A 116 -13.40 -9.22 1.14
CA SER A 116 -14.25 -10.18 1.87
C SER A 116 -15.16 -10.98 0.94
N SER A 117 -15.55 -10.41 -0.21
CA SER A 117 -16.30 -11.12 -1.25
C SER A 117 -15.54 -12.35 -1.79
N ILE A 118 -14.23 -12.20 -2.04
CA ILE A 118 -13.34 -13.28 -2.48
C ILE A 118 -13.22 -14.34 -1.39
N GLY A 119 -13.06 -13.92 -0.13
CA GLY A 119 -13.03 -14.82 1.02
C GLY A 119 -14.32 -15.62 1.17
N ALA A 120 -15.48 -14.97 1.02
CA ALA A 120 -16.79 -15.61 1.13
C ALA A 120 -17.03 -16.68 0.04
N VAL A 121 -16.63 -16.39 -1.20
CA VAL A 121 -16.72 -17.38 -2.30
C VAL A 121 -15.85 -18.59 -2.02
N ASN A 122 -14.59 -18.38 -1.62
CA ASN A 122 -13.68 -19.48 -1.28
C ASN A 122 -14.17 -20.30 -0.08
N PHE A 123 -14.70 -19.64 0.95
CA PHE A 123 -15.29 -20.32 2.09
C PHE A 123 -16.49 -21.19 1.67
N GLY A 124 -17.35 -20.69 0.78
CA GLY A 124 -18.47 -21.44 0.22
C GLY A 124 -18.04 -22.66 -0.59
N LEU A 125 -16.98 -22.55 -1.38
CA LEU A 125 -16.39 -23.67 -2.12
C LEU A 125 -15.82 -24.73 -1.18
N LEU A 126 -15.01 -24.32 -0.20
CA LEU A 126 -14.43 -25.21 0.80
C LEU A 126 -15.51 -25.94 1.61
N SER A 127 -16.59 -25.24 1.96
CA SER A 127 -17.75 -25.83 2.66
C SER A 127 -18.48 -26.90 1.84
N GLN A 128 -18.30 -26.91 0.51
CA GLN A 128 -18.82 -27.91 -0.41
C GLN A 128 -17.79 -29.00 -0.75
N GLY A 129 -16.62 -29.00 -0.10
CA GLY A 129 -15.52 -29.93 -0.43
C GLY A 129 -14.87 -29.64 -1.79
N LYS A 130 -15.01 -28.42 -2.31
CA LYS A 130 -14.38 -27.97 -3.55
C LYS A 130 -13.09 -27.23 -3.26
N GLU A 131 -12.18 -27.28 -4.21
CA GLU A 131 -10.95 -26.47 -4.17
C GLU A 131 -11.28 -24.97 -4.23
N PRO A 132 -10.52 -24.12 -3.51
CA PRO A 132 -10.63 -22.69 -3.63
C PRO A 132 -10.20 -22.22 -5.03
N LEU A 133 -10.70 -21.06 -5.45
CA LEU A 133 -10.23 -20.39 -6.67
C LEU A 133 -8.85 -19.80 -6.38
N PHE A 134 -7.82 -20.64 -6.50
CA PHE A 134 -6.47 -20.30 -6.06
C PHE A 134 -5.67 -19.66 -7.19
N GLU A 135 -6.05 -18.45 -7.58
CA GLU A 135 -5.13 -17.56 -8.29
C GLU A 135 -4.93 -16.30 -7.45
N MET A 136 -3.83 -16.29 -6.70
CA MET A 136 -3.41 -15.14 -5.89
C MET A 136 -2.80 -14.06 -6.80
N SER A 137 -3.65 -13.48 -7.64
CA SER A 137 -3.31 -12.36 -8.49
C SER A 137 -4.04 -11.12 -7.98
N PRO A 138 -3.36 -9.96 -7.90
CA PRO A 138 -4.08 -8.71 -7.70
C PRO A 138 -4.87 -8.31 -8.96
N PHE A 139 -4.64 -8.90 -10.13
CA PHE A 139 -5.23 -8.48 -11.40
C PHE A 139 -6.57 -9.16 -11.70
N LEU A 140 -7.54 -8.97 -10.80
CA LEU A 140 -8.87 -9.60 -10.87
C LEU A 140 -9.94 -8.74 -11.55
N GLY A 141 -9.66 -7.46 -11.83
CA GLY A 141 -10.59 -6.55 -12.48
C GLY A 141 -10.72 -6.71 -14.00
N PRO A 142 -11.51 -5.85 -14.67
CA PRO A 142 -11.69 -5.87 -16.12
C PRO A 142 -10.38 -5.74 -16.89
N VAL A 143 -10.32 -6.31 -18.09
CA VAL A 143 -9.20 -6.13 -19.03
C VAL A 143 -9.23 -4.71 -19.58
N ALA A 144 -8.05 -4.15 -19.89
CA ALA A 144 -7.90 -2.93 -20.67
C ALA A 144 -8.68 -3.01 -21.98
N ASP A 145 -9.51 -2.01 -22.20
CA ASP A 145 -10.17 -1.80 -23.46
C ASP A 145 -9.15 -1.42 -24.53
N ASP A 146 -9.51 -1.64 -25.80
CA ASP A 146 -8.71 -1.10 -26.89
C ASP A 146 -8.81 0.43 -26.92
N LEU A 147 -7.65 1.09 -26.86
CA LEU A 147 -7.57 2.55 -26.93
C LEU A 147 -8.09 3.10 -28.27
N GLU A 148 -8.08 2.30 -29.35
CA GLU A 148 -8.70 2.69 -30.61
C GLU A 148 -10.21 3.01 -30.47
N SER A 149 -10.87 2.42 -29.47
CA SER A 149 -12.29 2.68 -29.18
C SER A 149 -12.55 4.06 -28.56
N PHE A 150 -11.51 4.81 -28.18
CA PHE A 150 -11.61 6.09 -27.48
C PHE A 150 -10.89 7.24 -28.19
N GLN A 151 -10.66 7.13 -29.52
CA GLN A 151 -9.99 8.17 -30.32
C GLN A 151 -10.67 9.56 -30.26
N ASN A 152 -11.93 9.63 -29.84
CA ASN A 152 -12.65 10.89 -29.62
C ASN A 152 -12.36 11.56 -28.27
N LEU A 153 -11.74 10.84 -27.32
CA LEU A 153 -11.43 11.34 -25.97
C LEU A 153 -9.99 11.86 -25.85
N PHE A 154 -9.10 11.44 -26.74
CA PHE A 154 -7.71 11.86 -26.75
C PHE A 154 -7.14 11.89 -28.17
N GLU A 155 -6.20 12.80 -28.40
CA GLU A 155 -5.41 12.82 -29.63
C GLU A 155 -4.30 11.77 -29.53
N CYS A 156 -4.32 10.78 -30.42
CA CYS A 156 -3.23 9.82 -30.53
C CYS A 156 -2.07 10.46 -31.30
N ILE A 157 -0.97 10.75 -30.59
CA ILE A 157 0.22 11.39 -31.17
C ILE A 157 1.06 10.39 -31.98
N SER A 158 1.07 9.11 -31.59
CA SER A 158 1.71 8.02 -32.32
C SER A 158 1.24 6.65 -31.79
N LEU A 159 1.01 5.70 -32.70
CA LEU A 159 0.93 4.27 -32.40
C LEU A 159 2.25 3.65 -32.88
N GLY A 160 3.28 3.65 -32.04
CA GLY A 160 4.47 2.86 -32.33
C GLY A 160 4.13 1.36 -32.29
N GLU A 161 4.87 0.52 -33.02
CA GLU A 161 4.94 -0.90 -32.67
C GLU A 161 5.30 -0.98 -31.19
N VAL A 162 4.35 -1.39 -30.35
CA VAL A 162 4.43 -1.60 -28.89
C VAL A 162 5.58 -0.80 -28.25
N THR A 163 5.31 0.41 -27.74
CA THR A 163 6.27 1.31 -27.08
C THR A 163 7.47 0.53 -26.53
N SER A 164 8.56 0.47 -27.31
CA SER A 164 9.68 -0.39 -26.98
C SER A 164 10.16 -0.04 -25.57
N THR A 165 10.68 -1.01 -24.83
CA THR A 165 11.26 -0.73 -23.50
C THR A 165 12.26 0.43 -23.58
N SER A 166 13.00 0.57 -24.69
CA SER A 166 13.90 1.70 -24.92
C SER A 166 13.19 3.06 -24.92
N THR A 167 12.02 3.20 -25.56
CA THR A 167 11.26 4.46 -25.57
C THR A 167 10.78 4.83 -24.17
N ILE A 168 10.31 3.84 -23.40
CA ILE A 168 9.92 4.05 -21.99
C ILE A 168 11.14 4.51 -21.19
N MET A 169 12.29 3.87 -21.35
CA MET A 169 13.52 4.26 -20.65
C MET A 169 13.96 5.68 -21.02
N GLU A 170 13.99 6.05 -22.29
CA GLU A 170 14.36 7.40 -22.74
C GLU A 170 13.45 8.49 -22.14
N LEU A 171 12.14 8.21 -22.04
CA LEU A 171 11.18 9.12 -21.41
C LEU A 171 11.44 9.24 -19.90
N LEU A 172 11.71 8.13 -19.21
CA LEU A 172 12.05 8.15 -17.79
C LEU A 172 13.39 8.86 -17.53
N GLU A 173 14.41 8.66 -18.35
CA GLU A 173 15.69 9.37 -18.27
C GLU A 173 15.55 10.89 -18.47
N ARG A 174 14.50 11.31 -19.18
CA ARG A 174 14.09 12.72 -19.35
C ARG A 174 13.15 13.21 -18.26
N ASP A 175 12.95 12.43 -17.20
CA ASP A 175 12.06 12.70 -16.07
C ASP A 175 10.59 12.90 -16.45
N GLU A 176 10.17 12.33 -17.58
CA GLU A 176 8.77 12.34 -17.99
C GLU A 176 7.92 11.37 -17.17
N THR A 177 6.66 11.72 -16.98
CA THR A 177 5.67 10.82 -16.35
C THR A 177 4.98 10.00 -17.42
N ILE A 178 4.99 8.67 -17.26
CA ILE A 178 4.36 7.74 -18.20
C ILE A 178 3.10 7.16 -17.56
N ALA A 179 1.99 7.19 -18.30
CA ALA A 179 0.78 6.48 -17.92
C ALA A 179 0.77 5.08 -18.54
N ILE A 180 0.52 4.07 -17.72
CA ILE A 180 0.36 2.69 -18.14
C ILE A 180 -1.11 2.33 -18.07
N TYR A 181 -1.64 1.84 -19.20
CA TYR A 181 -2.98 1.29 -19.34
C TYR A 181 -2.84 -0.04 -20.08
N SER A 182 -2.73 -1.14 -19.33
CA SER A 182 -2.48 -2.46 -19.90
C SER A 182 -3.10 -3.58 -19.05
N GLY A 183 -3.41 -4.72 -19.66
CA GLY A 183 -3.84 -5.93 -18.97
C GLY A 183 -5.08 -5.77 -18.09
N ARG A 184 -5.25 -6.72 -17.15
CA ARG A 184 -6.36 -6.71 -16.18
C ARG A 184 -6.12 -5.69 -15.08
N LEU A 185 -7.18 -5.02 -14.65
CA LEU A 185 -7.15 -4.04 -13.57
C LEU A 185 -6.82 -4.70 -12.23
N GLU A 186 -6.01 -4.01 -11.42
CA GLU A 186 -5.71 -4.40 -10.04
C GLU A 186 -6.93 -4.29 -9.11
N ILE A 187 -7.06 -5.21 -8.15
CA ILE A 187 -7.95 -5.09 -7.01
C ILE A 187 -7.24 -4.37 -5.86
N GLY A 188 -8.00 -3.60 -5.11
CA GLY A 188 -7.51 -2.88 -3.94
C GLY A 188 -6.96 -1.49 -4.29
N PRO A 189 -6.35 -0.81 -3.31
CA PRO A 189 -6.06 0.62 -3.42
C PRO A 189 -4.70 0.93 -4.08
N ARG A 190 -3.91 -0.09 -4.47
CA ARG A 190 -2.55 0.08 -5.00
C ARG A 190 -2.57 -0.12 -6.52
N ALA A 191 -1.98 0.83 -7.24
CA ALA A 191 -1.69 0.67 -8.66
C ALA A 191 -0.38 -0.13 -8.80
N LEU A 192 -0.41 -1.23 -9.55
CA LEU A 192 0.66 -2.24 -9.63
C LEU A 192 1.19 -2.43 -11.07
N GLY A 193 0.84 -1.52 -11.98
CA GLY A 193 1.38 -1.46 -13.33
C GLY A 193 0.34 -1.66 -14.44
N ALA A 194 -0.90 -2.04 -14.13
CA ALA A 194 -1.96 -2.12 -15.13
C ALA A 194 -2.69 -0.78 -15.31
N ARG A 195 -2.86 0.00 -14.24
CA ARG A 195 -3.37 1.39 -14.27
C ARG A 195 -2.51 2.31 -13.43
N SER A 196 -1.30 2.56 -13.91
CA SER A 196 -0.27 3.26 -13.14
C SER A 196 0.20 4.53 -13.81
N LEU A 197 0.64 5.49 -12.99
CA LEU A 197 1.55 6.54 -13.42
C LEU A 197 2.94 6.18 -12.87
N ILE A 198 3.92 6.07 -13.75
CA ILE A 198 5.32 5.80 -13.42
C ILE A 198 6.17 7.02 -13.76
N CYS A 199 7.27 7.18 -13.04
CA CYS A 199 8.27 8.21 -13.26
C CYS A 199 9.65 7.64 -12.90
N ASN A 200 10.71 8.39 -13.21
CA ASN A 200 12.04 8.07 -12.72
C ASN A 200 12.06 8.09 -11.18
N GLY A 201 12.40 6.95 -10.57
CA GLY A 201 12.44 6.80 -9.11
C GLY A 201 13.66 7.47 -8.46
N ASP A 202 14.72 7.69 -9.23
CA ASP A 202 15.97 8.28 -8.72
C ASP A 202 15.88 9.81 -8.74
N SER A 203 15.15 10.38 -9.69
CA SER A 203 15.00 11.83 -9.84
C SER A 203 13.99 12.42 -8.87
N LYS A 204 14.49 13.30 -8.01
CA LYS A 204 13.67 14.09 -7.09
C LYS A 204 12.65 14.93 -7.85
N SER A 205 13.06 15.53 -8.96
CA SER A 205 12.21 16.40 -9.76
C SER A 205 11.04 15.63 -10.40
N ALA A 206 11.29 14.40 -10.84
CA ALA A 206 10.26 13.52 -11.41
C ALA A 206 9.24 13.09 -10.34
N VAL A 207 9.71 12.69 -9.15
CA VAL A 207 8.84 12.29 -8.02
C VAL A 207 7.99 13.47 -7.53
N GLU A 208 8.58 14.66 -7.38
CA GLU A 208 7.86 15.89 -7.03
C GLU A 208 6.81 16.25 -8.10
N ALA A 209 7.17 16.19 -9.38
CA ALA A 209 6.24 16.44 -10.48
C ALA A 209 5.08 15.45 -10.51
N LEU A 210 5.33 14.16 -10.24
CA LEU A 210 4.29 13.14 -10.16
C LEU A 210 3.28 13.45 -9.04
N ASN A 211 3.77 13.80 -7.85
CA ASN A 211 2.91 14.09 -6.69
C ASN A 211 2.12 15.39 -6.87
N GLU A 212 2.81 16.49 -7.17
CA GLU A 212 2.22 17.83 -7.15
C GLU A 212 1.49 18.17 -8.45
N LYS A 213 2.11 17.93 -9.61
CA LYS A 213 1.57 18.39 -10.91
C LYS A 213 0.58 17.40 -11.49
N ARG A 214 0.86 16.09 -11.40
CA ARG A 214 0.07 15.05 -12.05
C ARG A 214 -1.03 14.51 -11.15
N LYS A 215 -0.68 14.03 -9.96
CA LYS A 215 -1.65 13.49 -9.00
C LYS A 215 -2.39 14.57 -8.23
N LYS A 216 -1.87 15.81 -8.19
CA LYS A 216 -2.42 16.93 -7.41
C LYS A 216 -2.63 16.55 -5.95
N ARG A 217 -1.66 15.82 -5.39
CA ARG A 217 -1.67 15.31 -4.02
C ARG A 217 -0.57 15.99 -3.22
N GLU A 218 -0.63 15.77 -1.92
CA GLU A 218 0.30 16.35 -0.98
C GLU A 218 1.74 15.83 -1.21
N PRO A 219 2.77 16.70 -1.14
CA PRO A 219 4.14 16.34 -1.51
C PRO A 219 4.77 15.29 -0.59
N PHE A 220 4.28 15.15 0.66
CA PHE A 220 4.78 14.14 1.60
C PHE A 220 4.29 12.72 1.30
N ARG A 221 3.34 12.55 0.37
CA ARG A 221 2.82 11.21 0.07
C ARG A 221 3.94 10.41 -0.62
N PRO A 222 4.36 9.28 -0.03
CA PRO A 222 5.44 8.52 -0.62
C PRO A 222 5.01 7.88 -1.93
N VAL A 223 5.97 7.75 -2.84
CA VAL A 223 5.91 6.85 -3.97
C VAL A 223 6.53 5.50 -3.57
N ALA A 224 6.20 4.44 -4.29
CA ALA A 224 6.79 3.12 -4.06
C ALA A 224 7.48 2.67 -5.35
N PRO A 225 8.65 2.03 -5.26
CA PRO A 225 9.35 1.53 -6.43
C PRO A 225 8.64 0.33 -7.05
N ILE A 226 8.84 0.14 -8.35
CA ILE A 226 8.56 -1.11 -9.04
C ILE A 226 9.91 -1.62 -9.52
N SER A 227 10.24 -2.85 -9.17
CA SER A 227 11.45 -3.53 -9.61
C SER A 227 11.14 -4.94 -10.07
N ASN A 228 12.07 -5.54 -10.79
CA ASN A 228 12.04 -6.98 -10.97
C ASN A 228 12.36 -7.68 -9.63
N LYS A 229 12.03 -8.98 -9.57
CA LYS A 229 12.17 -9.81 -8.37
C LYS A 229 13.63 -9.98 -7.93
N ASP A 230 14.55 -10.10 -8.89
CA ASP A 230 15.96 -10.39 -8.62
C ASP A 230 16.65 -9.18 -7.99
N TYR A 231 16.39 -7.98 -8.53
CA TYR A 231 16.86 -6.72 -7.95
C TYR A 231 16.25 -6.46 -6.56
N LEU A 232 14.98 -6.80 -6.36
CA LEU A 232 14.37 -6.71 -5.02
C LEU A 232 15.09 -7.64 -4.03
N ALA A 233 15.39 -8.88 -4.41
CA ALA A 233 16.12 -9.83 -3.56
C ALA A 233 17.52 -9.34 -3.20
N GLU A 234 18.21 -8.70 -4.15
CA GLU A 234 19.51 -8.08 -3.92
C GLU A 234 19.43 -6.96 -2.88
N ILE A 235 18.49 -6.04 -3.04
CA ILE A 235 18.31 -4.86 -2.18
C ILE A 235 17.95 -5.25 -0.75
N ILE A 236 17.05 -6.20 -0.56
CA ILE A 236 16.55 -6.59 0.79
C ILE A 236 17.53 -7.52 1.51
N GLY A 237 18.52 -8.05 0.77
CA GLY A 237 19.57 -8.91 1.28
C GLY A 237 19.12 -10.33 1.66
N PRO A 238 20.08 -11.21 1.99
CA PRO A 238 19.83 -12.65 2.19
C PRO A 238 19.04 -12.97 3.47
N ASN A 239 18.95 -12.02 4.40
CA ASN A 239 18.26 -12.21 5.68
C ASN A 239 16.73 -12.03 5.57
N MET A 240 16.23 -11.54 4.44
CA MET A 240 14.81 -11.34 4.18
C MET A 240 14.32 -12.32 3.13
N LYS A 241 13.31 -13.13 3.47
CA LYS A 241 12.65 -14.01 2.50
C LYS A 241 11.73 -13.19 1.60
N LEU A 242 11.82 -13.41 0.29
CA LEU A 242 10.82 -12.87 -0.64
C LEU A 242 9.42 -13.41 -0.32
N SER A 243 8.47 -12.50 -0.14
CA SER A 243 7.07 -12.81 0.12
C SER A 243 6.20 -12.30 -1.03
N PRO A 244 5.11 -13.02 -1.41
CA PRO A 244 4.17 -12.54 -2.42
C PRO A 244 3.60 -11.15 -2.12
N ILE A 245 3.52 -10.75 -0.85
CA ILE A 245 2.97 -9.46 -0.46
C ILE A 245 3.75 -8.26 -1.03
N PHE A 246 5.03 -8.47 -1.38
CA PHE A 246 5.85 -7.41 -1.99
C PHE A 246 5.37 -7.09 -3.41
N SER A 247 4.81 -8.06 -4.13
CA SER A 247 4.26 -7.86 -5.49
C SER A 247 3.05 -6.94 -5.53
N TRP A 248 2.40 -6.67 -4.40
CA TRP A 248 1.30 -5.71 -4.29
C TRP A 248 1.56 -4.61 -3.26
N MET A 249 2.84 -4.29 -2.99
CA MET A 249 3.25 -3.22 -2.07
C MET A 249 2.64 -3.36 -0.67
N GLY A 250 2.47 -4.60 -0.21
CA GLY A 250 1.78 -4.94 1.04
C GLY A 250 2.57 -4.64 2.32
N ALA A 251 3.88 -4.39 2.21
CA ALA A 251 4.75 -4.13 3.35
C ALA A 251 5.83 -3.09 3.01
N VAL A 252 6.19 -2.28 4.00
CA VAL A 252 7.43 -1.48 3.98
C VAL A 252 8.55 -2.37 4.53
N ILE A 253 9.65 -2.43 3.79
CA ILE A 253 10.84 -3.21 4.18
C ILE A 253 12.07 -2.34 4.09
N GLY A 254 13.09 -2.67 4.89
CA GLY A 254 14.37 -1.98 4.84
C GLY A 254 15.25 -2.48 3.70
N VAL A 255 16.14 -1.62 3.23
CA VAL A 255 17.25 -1.98 2.35
C VAL A 255 18.40 -2.53 3.21
N ALA A 256 19.05 -3.61 2.76
CA ALA A 256 20.14 -4.25 3.49
C ALA A 256 21.43 -3.41 3.46
N ASP A 257 21.72 -2.75 2.34
CA ASP A 257 22.83 -1.82 2.17
C ASP A 257 22.32 -0.45 1.68
N PRO A 258 21.84 0.43 2.58
CA PRO A 258 21.35 1.75 2.21
C PRO A 258 22.43 2.67 1.62
N GLU A 259 23.71 2.44 1.92
CA GLU A 259 24.80 3.26 1.37
C GLU A 259 25.13 2.85 -0.06
N GLY A 260 25.05 1.54 -0.36
CA GLY A 260 25.34 0.99 -1.69
C GLY A 260 24.29 1.27 -2.76
N ILE A 261 23.02 1.52 -2.38
CA ILE A 261 21.93 1.80 -3.34
C ILE A 261 21.85 3.27 -3.78
N GLY A 262 22.71 4.13 -3.22
CA GLY A 262 22.62 5.58 -3.41
C GLY A 262 21.44 6.19 -2.66
N ASN A 263 20.93 7.32 -3.14
CA ASN A 263 19.82 8.03 -2.51
C ASN A 263 18.66 8.23 -3.50
N PRO A 264 18.02 7.13 -3.94
CA PRO A 264 16.90 7.22 -4.88
C PRO A 264 15.72 7.93 -4.22
N SER A 265 15.10 8.84 -4.96
CA SER A 265 14.01 9.69 -4.45
C SER A 265 12.72 8.93 -4.13
N CYS A 266 12.61 7.67 -4.54
CA CYS A 266 11.49 6.78 -4.24
C CYS A 266 11.67 5.98 -2.96
N LEU A 267 12.84 6.05 -2.30
CA LEU A 267 13.09 5.40 -1.01
C LEU A 267 13.15 6.42 0.12
N HIS A 268 12.74 6.00 1.31
CA HIS A 268 12.88 6.81 2.51
C HIS A 268 14.26 6.62 3.15
N HIS A 269 14.77 7.71 3.71
CA HIS A 269 15.95 7.74 4.57
C HIS A 269 15.76 6.98 5.89
#